data_AF-A0A948PYX4-F1
#
_entry.id   AF-A0A948PYX4-F1
#
_cell.length_a   1.000
_cell.length_b   1.000
_cell.length_c   1.000
_cell.angle_alpha   90.00
_cell.angle_beta   90.00
_cell.angle_gamma   90.00
#
_symmetry.space_group_name_H-M   'P 1'
#
loop_
_entity.id
_entity.type
_entity.pdbx_description
1 polymer ?
#
loop_
_entity_poly.entity_id
_entity_poly.type
_entity_poly.pdbx_seq_one_letter_code
_entity_poly.pdbx_strand_id
1 'polypeptide(L)'
;RILKEGRLVSRVGIGINCGKVIRYARPWRTSIGQQYPNIEGYAINLTKRIEASSREGTVYQVMVGDSLHRLCGQGNRINVNFGRPRTEVFKGLGQSMTVYEVVSFINHELIPSMPAHLQDGLVAKLEYAVAQPMAEPWIYFTLLRHYISEITRGRGDIFEAKAIRLAHEALGVLEYKRVMFNILGWLHAYSRSFRNLEKAFEYFDHSLKLEPGDQKALLHRARISEMMGHKDVAKRTYEEILIYNPNHQEARTKLAKYSAA
;
A
#
# COMPACT_ATOMS: atom_id res chain seq x y z
N ARG A 1 -5.15 25.01 10.06
CA ARG A 1 -3.76 25.35 9.69
C ARG A 1 -3.49 24.87 8.27
N ILE A 2 -3.66 25.74 7.28
CA ILE A 2 -3.51 25.39 5.86
C ILE A 2 -2.16 24.68 5.64
N LEU A 3 -2.17 23.46 5.11
CA LEU A 3 -0.93 22.76 4.72
C LEU A 3 -0.25 23.51 3.58
N LYS A 4 1.02 23.19 3.27
CA LYS A 4 1.80 23.78 2.16
C LYS A 4 1.05 23.81 0.81
N GLU A 5 0.05 22.95 0.65
CA GLU A 5 -0.75 22.76 -0.56
C GLU A 5 -2.10 23.52 -0.57
N GLY A 6 -2.39 24.39 0.40
CA GLY A 6 -3.67 25.11 0.43
C GLY A 6 -4.86 24.30 1.00
N ARG A 7 -4.63 23.08 1.49
CA ARG A 7 -5.67 22.17 2.00
C ARG A 7 -6.07 22.47 3.45
N LEU A 8 -7.39 22.41 3.73
CA LEU A 8 -7.98 22.52 5.06
C LEU A 8 -7.59 21.33 5.96
N VAL A 9 -7.41 21.60 7.25
CA VAL A 9 -7.07 20.60 8.29
C VAL A 9 -8.33 19.86 8.70
N SER A 10 -8.74 18.88 7.89
CA SER A 10 -9.70 17.86 8.30
C SER A 10 -9.02 16.54 8.67
N ARG A 11 -7.70 16.45 8.49
CA ARG A 11 -6.95 15.19 8.61
C ARG A 11 -6.44 14.97 10.04
N VAL A 12 -6.70 13.78 10.57
CA VAL A 12 -6.13 13.29 11.82
C VAL A 12 -4.73 12.78 11.51
N GLY A 13 -3.71 13.45 12.05
CA GLY A 13 -2.34 12.94 12.01
C GLY A 13 -2.17 11.76 12.95
N ILE A 14 -1.66 10.64 12.44
CA ILE A 14 -1.45 9.43 13.23
C ILE A 14 0.03 9.04 13.16
N GLY A 15 0.61 8.80 14.34
CA GLY A 15 1.90 8.13 14.47
C GLY A 15 1.68 6.73 15.02
N ILE A 16 2.43 5.74 14.53
CA ILE A 16 2.40 4.37 15.07
C ILE A 16 3.83 3.87 15.28
N ASN A 17 4.11 3.33 16.46
CA ASN A 17 5.37 2.67 16.77
C ASN A 17 5.12 1.47 17.68
N CYS A 18 5.65 0.31 17.28
CA CYS A 18 5.53 -0.94 18.01
C CYS A 18 6.84 -1.36 18.69
N GLY A 19 7.94 -0.63 18.45
CA GLY A 19 9.24 -0.87 19.05
C GLY A 19 9.37 -0.25 20.44
N LYS A 20 10.41 -0.67 21.17
CA LYS A 20 10.77 -0.05 22.46
C LYS A 20 11.02 1.44 22.27
N VAL A 21 10.50 2.26 23.19
CA VAL A 21 10.88 3.66 23.32
C VAL A 21 12.27 3.70 23.92
N ILE A 22 13.29 4.00 23.10
CA ILE A 22 14.67 4.13 23.57
C ILE A 22 15.06 5.61 23.46
N ARG A 23 15.24 6.27 24.61
CA ARG A 23 15.52 7.71 24.72
C ARG A 23 16.87 8.09 24.09
N TYR A 24 17.91 7.36 24.49
CA TYR A 24 19.30 7.43 24.04
C TYR A 24 20.13 6.52 24.95
N ALA A 25 21.23 5.96 24.44
CA ALA A 25 22.35 5.54 25.27
C ALA A 25 23.40 6.65 25.19
N ARG A 26 23.63 7.37 26.30
CA ARG A 26 24.78 8.29 26.34
C ARG A 26 26.05 7.44 26.47
N PRO A 27 27.09 7.67 25.66
CA PRO A 27 28.41 7.17 25.99
C PRO A 27 28.86 7.94 27.24
N TRP A 28 29.01 7.21 28.35
CA TRP A 28 29.82 7.61 29.52
C TRP A 28 29.40 8.90 30.25
N ARG A 29 28.48 8.77 31.22
CA ARG A 29 28.52 9.57 32.45
C ARG A 29 28.48 8.63 33.65
N THR A 30 29.64 8.46 34.30
CA THR A 30 29.72 7.97 35.68
C THR A 30 29.45 9.17 36.58
N SER A 31 28.44 9.08 37.45
CA SER A 31 28.39 9.97 38.61
C SER A 31 29.69 9.81 39.41
N ILE A 32 30.21 10.87 40.02
CA ILE A 32 31.43 10.78 40.85
C ILE A 32 31.25 9.66 41.87
N GLY A 33 32.13 8.66 41.84
CA GLY A 33 32.10 7.49 42.74
C GLY A 33 31.41 6.22 42.21
N GLN A 34 30.89 6.21 40.98
CA GLN A 34 30.28 5.01 40.36
C GLN A 34 31.23 4.35 39.36
N GLN A 35 31.38 3.02 39.47
CA GLN A 35 32.29 2.21 38.64
C GLN A 35 31.73 1.92 37.22
N TYR A 36 30.42 2.14 37.01
CA TYR A 36 29.71 1.88 35.76
C TYR A 36 28.87 3.11 35.36
N PRO A 37 28.68 3.37 34.05
CA PRO A 37 27.92 4.52 33.58
C PRO A 37 26.43 4.42 33.96
N ASN A 38 25.84 5.56 34.33
CA ASN A 38 24.41 5.64 34.64
C ASN A 38 23.57 5.73 33.36
N ILE A 39 22.55 4.88 33.27
CA ILE A 39 21.52 4.97 32.24
C ILE A 39 20.47 5.98 32.72
N GLU A 40 20.46 7.20 32.15
CA GLU A 40 19.50 8.27 32.53
C GLU A 40 18.37 8.47 31.50
N GLY A 41 17.11 8.53 31.95
CA GLY A 41 15.92 8.38 31.08
C GLY A 41 14.61 9.09 31.50
N TYR A 42 13.97 9.84 30.59
CA TYR A 42 12.52 10.11 30.55
C TYR A 42 11.96 9.36 29.34
N ALA A 43 10.79 8.73 29.48
CA ALA A 43 10.08 8.14 28.35
C ALA A 43 9.65 9.24 27.37
N ILE A 44 10.14 9.19 26.13
CA ILE A 44 9.63 10.04 25.05
C ILE A 44 8.57 9.23 24.32
N ASN A 45 7.35 9.74 24.21
CA ASN A 45 6.34 9.09 23.38
C ASN A 45 6.77 9.19 21.90
N LEU A 46 7.54 8.21 21.41
CA LEU A 46 8.05 8.15 20.04
C LEU A 46 6.90 8.20 19.04
N THR A 47 5.77 7.58 19.38
CA THR A 47 4.52 7.64 18.61
C THR A 47 4.04 9.08 18.43
N LYS A 48 4.10 9.93 19.47
CA LYS A 48 3.77 11.37 19.37
C LYS A 48 4.77 12.15 18.51
N ARG A 49 6.05 11.73 18.46
CA ARG A 49 7.05 12.34 17.58
C ARG A 49 6.81 11.94 16.12
N ILE A 50 6.54 10.67 15.87
CA ILE A 50 6.17 10.16 14.55
C ILE A 50 4.87 10.81 14.05
N GLU A 51 3.88 11.03 14.94
CA GLU A 51 2.68 11.80 14.61
C GLU A 51 3.04 13.22 14.17
N ALA A 52 4.03 13.87 14.77
CA ALA A 52 4.42 15.20 14.32
C ALA A 52 4.91 15.21 12.85
N SER A 53 5.60 14.17 12.39
CA SER A 53 5.97 13.99 10.97
C SER A 53 4.76 13.71 10.07
N SER A 54 3.64 13.22 10.61
CA SER A 54 2.44 12.96 9.80
C SER A 54 1.83 14.21 9.18
N ARG A 55 2.14 15.38 9.73
CA ARG A 55 1.74 16.69 9.19
C ARG A 55 2.36 16.98 7.83
N GLU A 56 3.45 16.30 7.49
CA GLU A 56 4.13 16.35 6.20
C GLU A 56 3.81 15.12 5.34
N GLY A 57 2.88 14.26 5.78
CA GLY A 57 2.36 13.15 4.99
C GLY A 57 1.44 13.66 3.88
N THR A 58 1.60 13.09 2.68
CA THR A 58 0.87 13.53 1.47
C THR A 58 -0.39 12.69 1.22
N VAL A 59 -0.43 11.45 1.70
CA VAL A 59 -1.47 10.47 1.35
C VAL A 59 -2.48 10.28 2.48
N TYR A 60 -2.10 9.55 3.53
CA TYR A 60 -3.00 9.20 4.65
C TYR A 60 -2.66 9.97 5.93
N GLN A 61 -1.49 10.62 5.99
CA GLN A 61 -0.98 11.22 7.24
C GLN A 61 -0.92 10.19 8.39
N VAL A 62 -0.60 8.95 8.03
CA VAL A 62 -0.29 7.89 8.98
C VAL A 62 1.18 7.58 8.81
N MET A 63 1.99 7.98 9.79
CA MET A 63 3.41 7.72 9.81
C MET A 63 3.71 6.55 10.74
N VAL A 64 4.59 5.67 10.32
CA VAL A 64 5.01 4.51 11.11
C VAL A 64 6.51 4.53 11.33
N GLY A 65 6.92 4.05 12.51
CA GLY A 65 8.33 3.79 12.79
C GLY A 65 8.83 2.52 12.12
N ASP A 66 10.15 2.44 11.94
CA ASP A 66 10.85 1.30 11.34
C ASP A 66 10.50 -0.07 11.97
N SER A 67 10.22 -0.11 13.27
CA SER A 67 9.80 -1.33 13.95
C SER A 67 8.50 -1.92 13.36
N LEU A 68 7.51 -1.06 13.06
CA LEU A 68 6.24 -1.53 12.51
C LEU A 68 6.43 -1.91 11.04
N HIS A 69 7.18 -1.11 10.29
CA HIS A 69 7.53 -1.43 8.91
C HIS A 69 8.17 -2.82 8.78
N ARG A 70 9.15 -3.15 9.63
CA ARG A 70 9.80 -4.47 9.63
C ARG A 70 8.88 -5.61 10.03
N LEU A 71 8.07 -5.43 11.08
CA LEU A 71 7.03 -6.39 11.44
C LEU A 71 6.07 -6.63 10.27
N CYS A 72 5.77 -5.59 9.50
CA CYS A 72 4.97 -5.69 8.31
C CYS A 72 5.66 -6.36 7.11
N GLY A 73 6.99 -6.51 7.12
CA GLY A 73 7.74 -7.21 6.07
C GLY A 73 7.94 -8.71 6.34
N GLN A 74 7.93 -9.14 7.61
CA GLN A 74 8.34 -10.48 8.03
C GLN A 74 7.22 -11.55 8.03
N GLY A 75 6.24 -11.47 7.12
CA GLY A 75 5.19 -12.51 6.94
C GLY A 75 3.76 -12.06 7.29
N ASN A 76 3.34 -10.91 6.78
CA ASN A 76 2.36 -10.04 7.43
C ASN A 76 0.88 -10.47 7.40
N ARG A 77 0.17 -10.20 8.52
CA ARG A 77 -1.30 -10.25 8.67
C ARG A 77 -2.01 -8.96 8.21
N ILE A 78 -1.30 -7.82 8.13
CA ILE A 78 -1.87 -6.51 7.75
C ILE A 78 -1.23 -6.02 6.45
N ASN A 79 -1.88 -6.27 5.31
CA ASN A 79 -1.32 -5.91 4.00
C ASN A 79 -1.41 -4.39 3.74
N VAL A 80 -0.30 -3.69 3.99
CA VAL A 80 -0.13 -2.24 3.88
C VAL A 80 1.12 -1.96 3.07
N ASN A 81 1.06 -0.96 2.21
CA ASN A 81 2.22 -0.45 1.49
C ASN A 81 2.74 0.82 2.15
N PHE A 82 4.05 0.97 2.09
CA PHE A 82 4.76 2.11 2.64
C PHE A 82 5.40 2.94 1.53
N GLY A 83 5.46 4.24 1.74
CA GLY A 83 6.22 5.15 0.89
C GLY A 83 7.72 4.99 1.09
N ARG A 84 8.49 5.84 0.41
CA ARG A 84 9.96 5.86 0.57
C ARG A 84 10.35 6.17 2.03
N PRO A 85 11.44 5.57 2.54
CA PRO A 85 11.92 5.86 3.88
C PRO A 85 12.27 7.35 4.02
N ARG A 86 11.82 7.98 5.11
CA ARG A 86 12.21 9.34 5.49
C ARG A 86 13.07 9.27 6.74
N THR A 87 14.23 9.92 6.71
CA THR A 87 15.12 10.01 7.87
C THR A 87 14.84 11.31 8.60
N GLU A 88 14.28 11.19 9.81
CA GLU A 88 13.79 12.33 10.58
C GLU A 88 14.57 12.54 11.87
N VAL A 89 14.82 13.81 12.20
CA VAL A 89 15.44 14.21 13.47
C VAL A 89 14.36 14.74 14.40
N PHE A 90 14.00 13.93 15.39
CA PHE A 90 12.98 14.32 16.37
C PHE A 90 13.58 15.03 17.58
N LYS A 91 12.96 16.15 17.98
CA LYS A 91 13.34 16.87 19.20
C LYS A 91 13.36 15.93 20.43
N GLY A 92 14.53 15.84 21.07
CA GLY A 92 14.75 15.05 22.27
C GLY A 92 15.22 13.61 22.01
N LEU A 93 15.21 13.17 20.77
CA LEU A 93 16.04 12.07 20.29
C LEU A 93 17.31 12.67 19.70
N GLY A 94 18.27 11.83 19.35
CA GLY A 94 19.38 12.33 18.56
C GLY A 94 20.27 11.26 17.95
N GLN A 95 19.73 10.06 17.88
CA GLN A 95 19.81 9.40 16.58
C GLN A 95 18.64 9.91 15.72
N SER A 96 18.89 9.98 14.42
CA SER A 96 17.83 10.10 13.42
C SER A 96 17.04 8.80 13.37
N MET A 97 15.74 8.91 13.08
CA MET A 97 14.87 7.75 12.96
C MET A 97 14.35 7.64 11.53
N THR A 98 14.33 6.41 11.01
CA THR A 98 13.62 6.13 9.76
C THR A 98 12.14 5.95 10.05
N VAL A 99 11.32 6.72 9.33
CA VAL A 99 9.86 6.62 9.35
C VAL A 99 9.33 6.44 7.94
N TYR A 100 8.12 5.90 7.85
CA TYR A 100 7.47 5.59 6.59
C TYR A 100 6.04 6.09 6.62
N GLU A 101 5.57 6.67 5.52
CA GLU A 101 4.16 6.97 5.36
C GLU A 101 3.41 5.71 4.90
N VAL A 102 2.24 5.44 5.48
CA VAL A 102 1.31 4.47 4.91
C VAL A 102 0.71 5.08 3.65
N VAL A 103 0.83 4.38 2.52
CA VAL A 103 0.42 4.91 1.20
C VAL A 103 -0.66 4.08 0.53
N SER A 104 -0.96 2.88 1.06
CA SER A 104 -2.09 2.06 0.64
C SER A 104 -2.32 0.91 1.63
N PHE A 105 -3.55 0.40 1.73
CA PHE A 105 -3.87 -0.86 2.39
C PHE A 105 -4.65 -1.76 1.42
N ILE A 106 -4.30 -3.04 1.38
CA ILE A 106 -4.75 -3.96 0.32
C ILE A 106 -5.79 -4.96 0.82
N ASN A 107 -5.81 -5.32 2.12
CA ASN A 107 -6.54 -6.54 2.55
C ASN A 107 -7.84 -6.37 3.36
N HIS A 108 -8.22 -5.21 3.90
CA HIS A 108 -9.51 -5.08 4.61
C HIS A 108 -10.64 -4.32 3.87
N GLU A 109 -11.72 -4.99 3.47
CA GLU A 109 -12.91 -4.30 2.95
C GLU A 109 -13.54 -3.51 4.09
N LEU A 110 -13.37 -2.19 4.05
CA LEU A 110 -13.79 -1.32 5.15
C LEU A 110 -15.31 -1.30 5.30
N ILE A 111 -16.05 -1.17 4.20
CA ILE A 111 -17.50 -0.96 4.25
C ILE A 111 -18.25 -2.12 4.92
N PRO A 112 -18.04 -3.40 4.53
CA PRO A 112 -18.74 -4.51 5.17
C PRO A 112 -18.32 -4.77 6.62
N SER A 113 -17.16 -4.26 7.04
CA SER A 113 -16.70 -4.36 8.44
C SER A 113 -17.37 -3.36 9.39
N MET A 114 -18.05 -2.35 8.85
CA MET A 114 -18.71 -1.31 9.65
C MET A 114 -20.08 -1.78 10.17
N PRO A 115 -20.56 -1.24 11.30
CA PRO A 115 -21.96 -1.40 11.72
C PRO A 115 -22.95 -1.00 10.60
N ALA A 116 -24.06 -1.73 10.44
CA ALA A 116 -25.02 -1.53 9.34
C ALA A 116 -25.50 -0.08 9.19
N HIS A 117 -25.83 0.59 10.30
CA HIS A 117 -26.26 2.00 10.30
C HIS A 117 -25.21 3.00 9.76
N LEU A 118 -23.92 2.61 9.72
CA LEU A 118 -22.86 3.40 9.10
C LEU A 118 -22.62 3.04 7.64
N GLN A 119 -23.11 1.89 7.18
CA GLN A 119 -23.03 1.49 5.78
C GLN A 119 -24.08 2.22 4.93
N ASP A 120 -25.24 2.51 5.52
CA ASP A 120 -26.37 3.12 4.84
C ASP A 120 -26.01 4.49 4.23
N GLY A 121 -26.10 4.56 2.90
CA GLY A 121 -25.76 5.74 2.11
C GLY A 121 -24.26 6.08 2.07
N LEU A 122 -23.38 5.29 2.69
CA LEU A 122 -21.94 5.56 2.72
C LEU A 122 -21.34 5.57 1.31
N VAL A 123 -21.67 4.58 0.49
CA VAL A 123 -21.16 4.49 -0.90
C VAL A 123 -21.57 5.72 -1.69
N ALA A 124 -22.84 6.14 -1.61
CA ALA A 124 -23.33 7.34 -2.29
C ALA A 124 -22.62 8.63 -1.81
N LYS A 125 -22.37 8.74 -0.50
CA LYS A 125 -21.59 9.86 0.07
C LYS A 125 -20.15 9.86 -0.43
N LEU A 126 -19.52 8.69 -0.53
CA LEU A 126 -18.16 8.55 -1.08
C LEU A 126 -18.13 8.86 -2.58
N GLU A 127 -19.10 8.39 -3.37
CA GLU A 127 -19.25 8.72 -4.79
C GLU A 127 -19.45 10.23 -5.00
N TYR A 128 -20.25 10.88 -4.14
CA TYR A 128 -20.39 12.33 -4.16
C TYR A 128 -19.07 13.04 -3.81
N ALA A 129 -18.40 12.58 -2.75
CA ALA A 129 -17.17 13.19 -2.26
C ALA A 129 -16.00 13.06 -3.26
N VAL A 130 -15.90 11.93 -3.97
CA VAL A 130 -14.84 11.75 -4.98
C VAL A 130 -15.05 12.64 -6.21
N ALA A 131 -16.28 13.01 -6.51
CA ALA A 131 -16.61 13.95 -7.58
C ALA A 131 -16.34 15.43 -7.22
N GLN A 132 -16.00 15.73 -5.96
CA GLN A 132 -15.68 17.10 -5.54
C GLN A 132 -14.20 17.44 -5.79
N PRO A 133 -13.86 18.73 -5.95
CA PRO A 133 -12.46 19.16 -6.01
C PRO A 133 -11.67 18.69 -4.79
N MET A 134 -10.40 18.31 -5.02
CA MET A 134 -9.47 17.87 -3.98
C MET A 134 -9.92 16.63 -3.21
N ALA A 135 -10.63 15.70 -3.88
CA ALA A 135 -11.00 14.42 -3.30
C ALA A 135 -9.83 13.71 -2.62
N GLU A 136 -10.12 13.15 -1.45
CA GLU A 136 -9.11 12.51 -0.62
C GLU A 136 -8.66 11.16 -1.23
N PRO A 137 -7.36 10.88 -1.32
CA PRO A 137 -6.83 9.64 -1.92
C PRO A 137 -7.50 8.36 -1.45
N TRP A 138 -7.79 8.27 -0.15
CA TRP A 138 -8.39 7.08 0.46
C TRP A 138 -9.79 6.75 -0.06
N ILE A 139 -10.53 7.74 -0.56
CA ILE A 139 -11.87 7.55 -1.12
C ILE A 139 -11.79 6.72 -2.40
N TYR A 140 -10.84 7.01 -3.29
CA TYR A 140 -10.60 6.25 -4.52
C TYR A 140 -10.35 4.77 -4.21
N PHE A 141 -9.45 4.47 -3.28
CA PHE A 141 -9.16 3.09 -2.88
C PHE A 141 -10.38 2.38 -2.28
N THR A 142 -11.15 3.07 -1.44
CA THR A 142 -12.32 2.49 -0.76
C THR A 142 -13.44 2.17 -1.74
N LEU A 143 -13.75 3.11 -2.65
CA LEU A 143 -14.75 2.92 -3.69
C LEU A 143 -14.33 1.87 -4.71
N LEU A 144 -13.09 1.91 -5.23
CA LEU A 144 -12.61 0.91 -6.18
C LEU A 144 -12.70 -0.48 -5.60
N ARG A 145 -12.37 -0.63 -4.33
CA ARG A 145 -12.47 -1.91 -3.66
C ARG A 145 -13.90 -2.39 -3.50
N HIS A 146 -14.81 -1.49 -3.12
CA HIS A 146 -16.22 -1.78 -3.11
C HIS A 146 -16.69 -2.25 -4.49
N TYR A 147 -16.37 -1.51 -5.56
CA TYR A 147 -16.75 -1.89 -6.92
C TYR A 147 -16.18 -3.24 -7.34
N ILE A 148 -14.91 -3.53 -7.04
CA ILE A 148 -14.30 -4.85 -7.32
C ILE A 148 -15.05 -5.96 -6.57
N SER A 149 -15.39 -5.75 -5.29
CA SER A 149 -16.20 -6.71 -4.51
C SER A 149 -17.53 -7.00 -5.21
N GLU A 150 -18.21 -5.96 -5.67
CA GLU A 150 -19.49 -6.06 -6.36
C GLU A 150 -19.37 -6.76 -7.72
N ILE A 151 -18.31 -6.49 -8.48
CA ILE A 151 -17.98 -7.21 -9.72
C ILE A 151 -17.80 -8.70 -9.42
N THR A 152 -17.03 -9.05 -8.38
CA THR A 152 -16.80 -10.46 -8.00
C THR A 152 -18.06 -11.17 -7.49
N ARG A 153 -19.05 -10.42 -6.97
CA ARG A 153 -20.39 -10.92 -6.62
C ARG A 153 -21.32 -11.09 -7.82
N GLY A 154 -20.85 -10.76 -9.03
CA GLY A 154 -21.60 -10.94 -10.28
C GLY A 154 -22.30 -9.67 -10.79
N ARG A 155 -22.15 -8.52 -10.12
CA ARG A 155 -22.75 -7.23 -10.53
C ARG A 155 -21.84 -6.44 -11.49
N GLY A 156 -21.18 -7.14 -12.41
CA GLY A 156 -20.18 -6.57 -13.31
C GLY A 156 -20.74 -5.55 -14.30
N ASP A 157 -21.96 -5.76 -14.77
CA ASP A 157 -22.72 -4.88 -15.66
C ASP A 157 -22.84 -3.44 -15.13
N ILE A 158 -22.96 -3.28 -13.81
CA ILE A 158 -23.09 -1.97 -13.16
C ILE A 158 -21.71 -1.39 -12.80
N PHE A 159 -20.81 -2.23 -12.29
CA PHE A 159 -19.62 -1.76 -11.58
C PHE A 159 -18.34 -1.77 -12.40
N GLU A 160 -18.23 -2.53 -13.50
CA GLU A 160 -17.01 -2.58 -14.32
C GLU A 160 -16.67 -1.19 -14.89
N ALA A 161 -17.66 -0.51 -15.49
CA ALA A 161 -17.47 0.82 -16.06
C ALA A 161 -17.13 1.86 -14.99
N LYS A 162 -17.81 1.81 -13.83
CA LYS A 162 -17.52 2.67 -12.68
C LYS A 162 -16.08 2.47 -12.19
N ALA A 163 -15.64 1.22 -12.04
CA ALA A 163 -14.30 0.89 -11.56
C ALA A 163 -13.20 1.36 -12.50
N ILE A 164 -13.33 1.12 -13.82
CA ILE A 164 -12.33 1.54 -14.80
C ILE A 164 -12.21 3.06 -14.83
N ARG A 165 -13.34 3.78 -14.87
CA ARG A 165 -13.37 5.25 -14.87
C ARG A 165 -12.69 5.81 -13.62
N LEU A 166 -13.08 5.31 -12.45
CA LEU A 166 -12.54 5.77 -11.17
C LEU A 166 -11.04 5.47 -11.04
N ALA A 167 -10.57 4.33 -11.54
CA ALA A 167 -9.15 3.99 -11.52
C ALA A 167 -8.31 4.88 -12.46
N HIS A 168 -8.86 5.28 -13.61
CA HIS A 168 -8.21 6.25 -14.50
C HIS A 168 -8.13 7.65 -13.87
N GLU A 169 -9.22 8.10 -13.24
CA GLU A 169 -9.22 9.36 -12.50
C GLU A 169 -8.18 9.34 -11.38
N ALA A 170 -8.11 8.23 -10.63
CA ALA A 170 -7.12 8.01 -9.59
C ALA A 170 -5.68 8.09 -10.12
N LEU A 171 -5.39 7.60 -11.34
CA LEU A 171 -4.06 7.75 -11.95
C LEU A 171 -3.68 9.21 -12.21
N GLY A 172 -4.65 10.11 -12.39
CA GLY A 172 -4.42 11.54 -12.60
C GLY A 172 -4.08 12.29 -11.32
N VAL A 173 -4.61 11.85 -10.18
CA VAL A 173 -4.54 12.59 -8.90
C VAL A 173 -3.62 11.95 -7.86
N LEU A 174 -3.40 10.64 -7.92
CA LEU A 174 -2.63 9.93 -6.90
C LEU A 174 -1.13 9.95 -7.19
N GLU A 175 -0.34 10.17 -6.13
CA GLU A 175 1.11 10.04 -6.16
C GLU A 175 1.54 8.56 -6.31
N TYR A 176 0.86 7.65 -5.60
CA TYR A 176 1.18 6.22 -5.57
C TYR A 176 0.32 5.42 -6.55
N LYS A 177 0.78 5.35 -7.81
CA LYS A 177 0.02 4.79 -8.94
C LYS A 177 0.07 3.27 -9.11
N ARG A 178 1.04 2.59 -8.48
CA ARG A 178 1.24 1.13 -8.61
C ARG A 178 -0.05 0.33 -8.44
N VAL A 179 -0.79 0.62 -7.36
CA VAL A 179 -2.02 -0.11 -7.04
C VAL A 179 -3.10 0.15 -8.11
N MET A 180 -3.17 1.35 -8.67
CA MET A 180 -4.12 1.67 -9.74
C MET A 180 -3.79 0.91 -11.02
N PHE A 181 -2.50 0.78 -11.36
CA PHE A 181 -2.07 -0.06 -12.47
C PHE A 181 -2.45 -1.53 -12.27
N ASN A 182 -2.24 -2.08 -11.07
CA ASN A 182 -2.70 -3.46 -10.77
C ASN A 182 -4.22 -3.61 -10.91
N ILE A 183 -5.00 -2.64 -10.43
CA ILE A 183 -6.47 -2.65 -10.54
C ILE A 183 -6.90 -2.59 -12.00
N LEU A 184 -6.32 -1.69 -12.80
CA LEU A 184 -6.63 -1.57 -14.23
C LEU A 184 -6.22 -2.80 -15.02
N GLY A 185 -5.05 -3.37 -14.73
CA GLY A 185 -4.61 -4.62 -15.30
C GLY A 185 -5.60 -5.75 -15.01
N TRP A 186 -6.06 -5.86 -13.77
CA TRP A 186 -7.05 -6.86 -13.38
C TRP A 186 -8.40 -6.64 -14.08
N LEU A 187 -8.89 -5.40 -14.12
CA LEU A 187 -10.16 -5.06 -14.79
C LEU A 187 -10.10 -5.41 -16.28
N HIS A 188 -9.04 -5.01 -16.99
CA HIS A 188 -8.90 -5.36 -18.41
C HIS A 188 -8.65 -6.86 -18.66
N ALA A 189 -8.10 -7.60 -17.70
CA ALA A 189 -7.91 -9.04 -17.86
C ALA A 189 -9.21 -9.83 -17.68
N TYR A 190 -10.05 -9.42 -16.72
CA TYR A 190 -11.14 -10.26 -16.19
C TYR A 190 -12.54 -9.66 -16.28
N SER A 191 -12.69 -8.38 -16.63
CA SER A 191 -14.01 -7.80 -16.89
C SER A 191 -14.66 -8.47 -18.11
N ARG A 192 -15.98 -8.61 -18.09
CA ARG A 192 -16.74 -9.17 -19.21
C ARG A 192 -16.83 -8.18 -20.37
N SER A 193 -17.06 -6.91 -20.05
CA SER A 193 -17.37 -5.88 -21.05
C SER A 193 -16.12 -5.16 -21.58
N PHE A 194 -15.04 -5.13 -20.79
CA PHE A 194 -13.84 -4.34 -21.07
C PHE A 194 -12.57 -5.19 -21.25
N ARG A 195 -12.75 -6.49 -21.51
CA ARG A 195 -11.65 -7.44 -21.65
C ARG A 195 -10.71 -7.03 -22.78
N ASN A 196 -9.45 -6.82 -22.44
CA ASN A 196 -8.37 -6.53 -23.38
C ASN A 196 -7.04 -6.99 -22.75
N LEU A 197 -6.48 -8.08 -23.26
CA LEU A 197 -5.33 -8.74 -22.64
C LEU A 197 -4.04 -7.94 -22.84
N GLU A 198 -3.93 -7.23 -23.96
CA GLU A 198 -2.79 -6.38 -24.30
C GLU A 198 -2.70 -5.20 -23.33
N LYS A 199 -3.81 -4.47 -23.13
CA LYS A 199 -3.88 -3.40 -22.11
C LYS A 199 -3.63 -3.94 -20.71
N ALA A 200 -4.19 -5.11 -20.39
CA ALA A 200 -3.96 -5.71 -19.08
C ALA A 200 -2.46 -5.97 -18.85
N PHE A 201 -1.78 -6.53 -19.84
CA PHE A 201 -0.34 -6.75 -19.81
C PHE A 201 0.44 -5.44 -19.63
N GLU A 202 0.11 -4.39 -20.40
CA GLU A 202 0.74 -3.07 -20.28
C GLU A 202 0.58 -2.47 -18.89
N TYR A 203 -0.61 -2.55 -18.30
CA TYR A 203 -0.84 -2.05 -16.94
C TYR A 203 -0.06 -2.83 -15.89
N PHE A 204 0.04 -4.17 -16.00
CA PHE A 204 0.89 -4.93 -15.09
C PHE A 204 2.37 -4.59 -15.28
N ASP A 205 2.83 -4.33 -16.51
CA ASP A 205 4.20 -3.88 -16.77
C ASP A 205 4.49 -2.50 -16.15
N HIS A 206 3.55 -1.56 -16.27
CA HIS A 206 3.65 -0.26 -15.58
C HIS A 206 3.71 -0.40 -14.06
N SER A 207 2.95 -1.34 -13.49
CA SER A 207 3.02 -1.62 -12.05
C SER A 207 4.38 -2.19 -11.65
N LEU A 208 4.90 -3.14 -12.42
CA LEU A 208 6.19 -3.80 -12.17
C LEU A 208 7.39 -2.86 -12.36
N LYS A 209 7.29 -1.86 -13.24
CA LYS A 209 8.27 -0.77 -13.32
C LYS A 209 8.37 0.04 -12.02
N LEU A 210 7.26 0.13 -11.26
CA LEU A 210 7.24 0.81 -9.95
C LEU A 210 7.64 -0.13 -8.81
N GLU A 211 7.36 -1.42 -8.92
CA GLU A 211 7.72 -2.45 -7.93
C GLU A 211 8.00 -3.79 -8.64
N PRO A 212 9.26 -4.07 -8.98
CA PRO A 212 9.62 -5.30 -9.72
C PRO A 212 9.29 -6.59 -8.97
N GLY A 213 9.21 -6.54 -7.63
CA GLY A 213 8.90 -7.68 -6.78
C GLY A 213 7.41 -7.87 -6.45
N ASP A 214 6.49 -7.12 -7.08
CA ASP A 214 5.06 -7.29 -6.82
C ASP A 214 4.58 -8.66 -7.35
N GLN A 215 4.55 -9.64 -6.44
CA GLN A 215 4.18 -11.01 -6.74
C GLN A 215 2.79 -11.12 -7.40
N LYS A 216 1.82 -10.27 -7.04
CA LYS A 216 0.48 -10.31 -7.66
C LYS A 216 0.53 -9.83 -9.10
N ALA A 217 1.25 -8.73 -9.35
CA ALA A 217 1.42 -8.20 -10.69
C ALA A 217 2.19 -9.18 -11.60
N LEU A 218 3.28 -9.78 -11.10
CA LEU A 218 4.02 -10.83 -11.81
C LEU A 218 3.12 -12.02 -12.16
N LEU A 219 2.32 -12.50 -11.20
CA LEU A 219 1.43 -13.64 -11.40
C LEU A 219 0.37 -13.35 -12.46
N HIS A 220 -0.25 -12.17 -12.44
CA HIS A 220 -1.21 -11.78 -13.46
C HIS A 220 -0.56 -11.60 -14.83
N ARG A 221 0.62 -10.98 -14.91
CA ARG A 221 1.39 -10.85 -16.15
C ARG A 221 1.71 -12.22 -16.77
N ALA A 222 2.14 -13.18 -15.95
CA ALA A 222 2.44 -14.54 -16.40
C ALA A 222 1.18 -15.23 -16.98
N ARG A 223 0.07 -15.19 -16.24
CA ARG A 223 -1.21 -15.77 -16.68
C ARG A 223 -1.74 -15.13 -17.97
N ILE A 224 -1.66 -13.80 -18.08
CA ILE A 224 -2.11 -13.09 -19.29
C ILE A 224 -1.21 -13.44 -20.48
N SER A 225 0.10 -13.57 -20.26
CA SER A 225 1.03 -14.04 -21.29
C SER A 225 0.66 -15.43 -21.79
N GLU A 226 0.27 -16.35 -20.91
CA GLU A 226 -0.26 -17.65 -21.33
C GLU A 226 -1.55 -17.53 -22.14
N MET A 227 -2.49 -16.68 -21.69
CA MET A 227 -3.77 -16.47 -22.38
C MET A 227 -3.59 -15.87 -23.78
N MET A 228 -2.53 -15.08 -24.00
CA MET A 228 -2.15 -14.54 -25.30
C MET A 228 -1.30 -15.52 -26.14
N GLY A 229 -0.90 -16.67 -25.59
CA GLY A 229 -0.05 -17.64 -26.27
C GLY A 229 1.46 -17.34 -26.21
N HIS A 230 1.87 -16.29 -25.50
CA HIS A 230 3.27 -15.89 -25.31
C HIS A 230 3.97 -16.76 -24.24
N LYS A 231 4.16 -18.05 -24.53
CA LYS A 231 4.70 -19.04 -23.58
C LYS A 231 6.08 -18.67 -23.04
N ASP A 232 6.97 -18.15 -23.88
CA ASP A 232 8.32 -17.75 -23.45
C ASP A 232 8.29 -16.61 -22.41
N VAL A 233 7.43 -15.62 -22.64
CA VAL A 233 7.23 -14.51 -21.70
C VAL A 233 6.61 -15.01 -20.40
N ALA A 234 5.61 -15.89 -20.48
CA ALA A 234 4.99 -16.50 -19.30
C ALA A 234 6.03 -17.26 -18.46
N LYS A 235 6.83 -18.11 -19.10
CA LYS A 235 7.89 -18.89 -18.44
C LYS A 235 8.88 -17.99 -17.70
N ARG A 236 9.44 -16.98 -18.38
CA ARG A 236 10.36 -16.01 -17.75
C ARG A 236 9.71 -15.29 -16.57
N THR A 237 8.45 -14.89 -16.71
CA THR A 237 7.73 -14.23 -15.62
C THR A 237 7.53 -15.15 -14.42
N TYR A 238 7.26 -16.45 -14.63
CA TYR A 238 7.18 -17.42 -13.54
C TYR A 238 8.53 -17.67 -12.86
N GLU A 239 9.64 -17.64 -13.61
CA GLU A 239 11.00 -17.69 -13.06
C GLU A 239 11.28 -16.46 -12.18
N GLU A 240 10.89 -15.27 -12.63
CA GLU A 240 10.98 -14.02 -11.86
C GLU A 240 10.21 -14.11 -10.52
N ILE A 241 9.01 -14.71 -10.51
CA ILE A 241 8.25 -14.92 -9.27
C ILE A 241 9.06 -15.73 -8.25
N LEU A 242 9.80 -16.76 -8.70
CA LEU A 242 10.58 -17.62 -7.82
C LEU A 242 11.86 -16.94 -7.29
N ILE A 243 12.36 -15.89 -7.94
CA ILE A 243 13.44 -15.06 -7.41
C ILE A 243 12.97 -14.36 -6.12
N TYR A 244 11.76 -13.80 -6.12
CA TYR A 244 11.21 -13.07 -4.96
C TYR A 244 10.53 -13.99 -3.94
N ASN A 245 9.87 -15.05 -4.40
CA ASN A 245 9.22 -16.05 -3.58
C ASN A 245 9.54 -17.46 -4.07
N PRO A 246 10.65 -18.05 -3.58
CA PRO A 246 11.09 -19.38 -4.00
C PRO A 246 10.06 -20.48 -3.79
N ASN A 247 9.12 -20.30 -2.85
CA ASN A 247 8.10 -21.29 -2.49
C ASN A 247 6.74 -21.03 -3.15
N HIS A 248 6.67 -20.20 -4.19
CA HIS A 248 5.41 -19.93 -4.88
C HIS A 248 4.88 -21.16 -5.63
N GLN A 249 3.82 -21.78 -5.09
CA GLN A 249 3.30 -23.07 -5.57
C GLN A 249 2.89 -23.06 -7.05
N GLU A 250 2.14 -22.05 -7.49
CA GLU A 250 1.67 -21.97 -8.88
C GLU A 250 2.82 -21.82 -9.88
N ALA A 251 3.79 -20.92 -9.60
CA ALA A 251 4.95 -20.72 -10.46
C ALA A 251 5.77 -22.00 -10.61
N ARG A 252 6.06 -22.72 -9.52
CA ARG A 252 6.74 -24.03 -9.58
C ARG A 252 5.97 -25.03 -10.46
N THR A 253 4.66 -25.10 -10.27
CA THR A 253 3.80 -26.03 -11.03
C THR A 253 3.78 -25.70 -12.53
N LYS A 254 3.74 -24.41 -12.87
CA LYS A 254 3.75 -23.92 -14.26
C LYS A 254 5.08 -24.17 -14.95
N LEU A 255 6.21 -23.89 -14.29
CA LEU A 255 7.53 -24.15 -14.83
C LEU A 255 7.80 -25.64 -15.05
N ALA A 256 7.38 -26.51 -14.12
CA ALA A 256 7.50 -27.96 -14.30
C ALA A 256 6.74 -28.46 -15.54
N LYS A 257 5.60 -27.85 -15.87
CA LYS A 257 4.86 -28.16 -17.10
C LYS A 257 5.61 -27.70 -18.35
N TYR A 258 6.28 -26.55 -18.32
CA TYR A 258 7.08 -26.07 -19.46
C TYR A 258 8.39 -26.84 -19.67
N SER A 259 8.90 -27.53 -18.66
CA SER A 259 10.08 -28.40 -18.81
C SER A 259 9.74 -29.81 -19.29
N ALA A 260 8.46 -30.22 -19.19
CA ALA A 260 7.98 -31.53 -19.57
C ALA A 260 7.33 -31.58 -20.96
N ALA A 261 7.20 -30.44 -21.63
CA ALA A 261 6.63 -30.27 -22.97
C ALA A 261 7.74 -29.94 -23.97
#